data_AF-A0A2M6WHA7-F1
#
_entry.id   AF-A0A2M6WHA7-F1
#
_cell.length_a   1.000
_cell.length_b   1.000
_cell.length_c   1.000
_cell.angle_alpha   90.00
_cell.angle_beta   90.00
_cell.angle_gamma   90.00
#
_symmetry.space_group_name_H-M   'P 1'
#
loop_
_entity.id
_entity.type
_entity.pdbx_description
1 polymer ?
#
loop_
_entity_poly.entity_id
_entity_poly.type
_entity_poly.pdbx_seq_one_letter_code
_entity_poly.pdbx_strand_id
1 'polypeptide(L)'
;MIVMMHQDTVQFSHPETRRGEVFLANMSAEMYRCLDWKSKRLGRSAYDGDGNEISFADWHPVFLEKRELMTRGVSLTALRRELRDLP
;
A
#
# COMPACT_ATOMS: atom_id res chain seq x y z
N MET A 1 35.07 -7.97 -1.16
CA MET A 1 34.12 -8.17 -2.27
C MET A 1 32.79 -7.58 -1.84
N ILE A 2 32.49 -6.36 -2.26
CA ILE A 2 31.25 -5.66 -1.89
C ILE A 2 30.21 -6.11 -2.92
N VAL A 3 29.27 -6.96 -2.51
CA VAL A 3 28.12 -7.29 -3.33
C VAL A 3 27.19 -6.07 -3.29
N MET A 4 27.27 -5.23 -4.32
CA MET A 4 26.22 -4.27 -4.61
C MET A 4 24.99 -5.10 -4.99
N MET A 5 24.04 -5.22 -4.07
CA MET A 5 22.73 -5.77 -4.39
C MET A 5 22.05 -4.79 -5.34
N HIS A 6 22.07 -5.14 -6.62
CA HIS A 6 21.29 -4.48 -7.65
C HIS A 6 19.83 -4.43 -7.20
N GLN A 7 19.27 -3.22 -7.25
CA GLN A 7 17.88 -2.92 -6.99
C GLN A 7 16.98 -3.60 -8.03
N ASP A 8 16.69 -4.88 -7.84
CA ASP A 8 15.46 -5.48 -8.39
C ASP A 8 14.38 -5.37 -7.31
N THR A 9 13.90 -4.14 -7.06
CA THR A 9 12.63 -3.98 -6.36
C THR A 9 11.56 -4.56 -7.26
N VAL A 10 11.25 -5.85 -7.08
CA VAL A 10 9.98 -6.43 -7.47
C VAL A 10 8.93 -5.52 -6.84
N GLN A 11 8.36 -4.63 -7.64
CA GLN A 11 7.32 -3.73 -7.22
C GLN A 11 6.12 -4.64 -6.96
N PHE A 12 5.99 -5.14 -5.72
CA PHE A 12 4.91 -6.03 -5.36
C PHE A 12 3.59 -5.40 -5.80
N SER A 13 2.98 -6.00 -6.82
CA SER A 13 1.72 -5.57 -7.39
C SER A 13 0.68 -6.49 -6.80
N HIS A 14 -0.08 -5.97 -5.84
CA HIS A 14 -1.15 -6.72 -5.19
C HIS A 14 -2.15 -7.20 -6.27
N PRO A 15 -2.64 -8.45 -6.20
CA PRO A 15 -3.50 -9.04 -7.24
C PRO A 15 -4.82 -8.29 -7.47
N GLU A 16 -5.24 -7.48 -6.50
CA GLU A 16 -6.46 -6.67 -6.55
C GLU A 16 -6.22 -5.23 -7.02
N THR A 17 -4.98 -4.87 -7.39
CA THR A 17 -4.66 -3.53 -7.89
C THR A 17 -5.33 -3.30 -9.25
N ARG A 18 -6.10 -2.22 -9.40
CA ARG A 18 -6.72 -1.86 -10.69
C ARG A 18 -5.82 -0.94 -11.51
N ARG A 19 -6.14 -0.81 -12.80
CA ARG A 19 -5.45 0.13 -13.69
C ARG A 19 -5.56 1.55 -13.14
N GLY A 20 -4.41 2.19 -12.92
CA GLY A 20 -4.34 3.54 -12.38
C GLY A 20 -4.25 3.61 -10.85
N GLU A 21 -4.31 2.48 -10.15
CA GLU A 21 -4.13 2.42 -8.70
C GLU A 21 -2.70 2.04 -8.31
N VAL A 22 -2.37 2.30 -7.05
CA VAL A 22 -1.24 1.72 -6.34
C VAL A 22 -1.72 1.08 -5.05
N PHE A 23 -1.10 -0.05 -4.70
CA PHE A 23 -1.24 -0.63 -3.38
C PHE A 23 -0.55 0.29 -2.35
N LEU A 24 -1.27 0.72 -1.33
CA LEU A 24 -0.73 1.53 -0.25
C LEU A 24 -0.11 0.66 0.84
N ALA A 25 -0.95 -0.06 1.57
CA ALA A 25 -0.59 -0.99 2.64
C ALA A 25 -1.82 -1.83 3.01
N ASN A 26 -1.62 -2.88 3.82
CA ASN A 26 -2.71 -3.49 4.59
C ASN A 26 -3.00 -2.59 5.80
N MET A 27 -4.27 -2.36 6.12
CA MET A 27 -4.70 -1.50 7.22
C MET A 27 -5.94 -2.06 7.91
N SER A 28 -6.10 -1.74 9.20
CA SER A 28 -7.35 -1.99 9.92
C SER A 28 -8.48 -1.11 9.40
N ALA A 29 -9.74 -1.47 9.71
CA ALA A 29 -10.90 -0.63 9.38
C ALA A 29 -10.80 0.76 10.04
N GLU A 30 -10.22 0.84 11.24
CA GLU A 30 -9.99 2.10 11.95
C GLU A 30 -9.00 3.01 11.23
N MET A 31 -7.81 2.49 10.89
CA MET A 31 -6.79 3.25 10.15
C MET A 31 -7.33 3.71 8.79
N TYR A 32 -8.09 2.85 8.11
CA TYR A 32 -8.73 3.20 6.84
C TYR A 32 -9.70 4.39 6.98
N ARG A 33 -10.46 4.48 8.07
CA ARG A 33 -11.36 5.62 8.33
C ARG A 33 -10.58 6.92 8.52
N CYS A 34 -9.45 6.88 9.22
CA CYS A 34 -8.60 8.03 9.48
C CYS A 34 -7.82 8.54 8.26
N LEU A 35 -7.68 7.71 7.21
CA LEU A 35 -6.94 8.07 6.00
C LEU A 35 -7.67 9.16 5.18
N ASP A 36 -7.16 10.40 5.13
CA ASP A 36 -7.78 11.49 4.36
C ASP A 36 -7.39 11.47 2.87
N TRP A 37 -7.77 10.40 2.16
CA TRP A 37 -7.57 10.23 0.73
C TRP A 37 -8.91 9.94 0.05
N LYS A 38 -9.24 10.68 -1.01
CA LYS A 38 -10.56 10.58 -1.65
C LYS A 38 -10.66 9.33 -2.54
N SER A 39 -9.56 8.97 -3.18
CA SER A 39 -9.48 7.80 -4.06
C SER A 39 -9.22 6.49 -3.32
N LYS A 40 -9.26 6.49 -1.97
CA LYS A 40 -8.99 5.28 -1.20
C LYS A 40 -10.03 4.20 -1.46
N ARG A 41 -9.55 2.97 -1.65
CA ARG A 41 -10.38 1.79 -1.87
C ARG A 41 -9.87 0.62 -1.04
N LEU A 42 -10.79 -0.11 -0.41
CA LEU A 42 -10.51 -1.40 0.22
C LEU A 42 -10.52 -2.53 -0.82
N GLY A 43 -9.55 -3.43 -0.74
CA GLY A 43 -9.65 -4.77 -1.32
C GLY A 43 -10.16 -5.78 -0.29
N ARG A 44 -10.11 -7.05 -0.66
CA ARG A 44 -10.71 -8.14 0.11
C ARG A 44 -9.70 -8.92 0.91
N SER A 45 -8.61 -9.32 0.27
CA SER A 45 -7.63 -10.25 0.84
C SER A 45 -6.33 -9.52 1.09
N ALA A 46 -5.88 -9.47 2.34
CA ALA A 46 -4.57 -8.96 2.68
C ALA A 46 -3.50 -10.04 2.41
N TYR A 47 -2.31 -9.62 2.00
CA TYR A 47 -1.17 -10.52 1.77
C TYR A 47 0.06 -10.07 2.58
N ASP A 48 0.88 -11.02 3.01
CA ASP A 48 2.18 -10.75 3.61
C ASP A 48 3.24 -10.36 2.57
N GLY A 49 4.47 -10.10 3.04
CA GLY A 49 5.59 -9.73 2.17
C GLY A 49 6.08 -10.85 1.25
N ASP A 50 5.70 -12.09 1.54
CA ASP A 50 6.01 -13.28 0.73
C ASP A 50 4.88 -13.57 -0.29
N GLY A 51 3.79 -12.80 -0.25
CA GLY A 51 2.64 -12.95 -1.14
C GLY A 51 1.64 -14.01 -0.68
N ASN A 52 1.72 -14.49 0.56
CA ASN A 52 0.72 -15.38 1.13
C ASN A 52 -0.46 -14.58 1.66
N GLU A 53 -1.68 -15.08 1.46
CA GLU A 53 -2.88 -14.46 2.02
C GLU A 53 -2.86 -14.56 3.56
N ILE A 54 -3.08 -13.43 4.23
CA ILE A 54 -3.20 -13.36 5.68
C ILE A 54 -4.67 -13.18 6.04
N SER A 55 -5.19 -14.09 6.85
CA SER A 55 -6.56 -14.02 7.36
C SER A 55 -6.58 -13.29 8.71
N PHE A 56 -6.45 -11.97 8.68
CA PHE A 56 -6.71 -11.12 9.84
C PHE A 56 -8.08 -10.47 9.67
N ALA A 57 -8.98 -10.73 10.62
CA ALA A 57 -10.41 -10.42 10.48
C ALA A 57 -10.75 -8.94 10.20
N ASP A 58 -9.85 -8.01 10.54
CA ASP A 58 -10.07 -6.56 10.38
C ASP A 58 -9.05 -5.88 9.46
N TRP A 59 -8.11 -6.63 8.85
CA TRP A 59 -7.08 -6.05 8.00
C TRP A 59 -7.41 -6.22 6.53
N HIS A 60 -7.33 -5.12 5.80
CA HIS A 60 -7.67 -5.06 4.40
C HIS A 60 -6.60 -4.31 3.61
N PRO A 61 -6.32 -4.71 2.36
CA PRO A 61 -5.45 -3.96 1.49
C PRO A 61 -6.11 -2.65 1.07
N VAL A 62 -5.36 -1.55 1.14
CA VAL A 62 -5.81 -0.23 0.73
C VAL A 62 -5.12 0.18 -0.56
N PHE A 63 -5.89 0.72 -1.49
CA PHE A 63 -5.44 1.20 -2.79
C PHE A 63 -5.73 2.70 -2.93
N LEU A 64 -4.88 3.41 -3.66
CA LEU A 64 -5.04 4.82 -4.02
C LEU A 64 -4.90 5.02 -5.53
N GLU A 65 -5.59 6.01 -6.09
CA GLU A 65 -5.32 6.41 -7.47
C GLU A 65 -3.97 7.12 -7.57
N LYS A 66 -3.16 6.71 -8.56
CA LYS A 66 -1.90 7.37 -8.94
C LYS A 66 -2.09 8.85 -9.21
N ARG A 67 -3.23 9.23 -9.79
CA ARG A 67 -3.54 10.62 -10.13
C ARG A 67 -3.64 11.49 -8.88
N GLU A 68 -4.28 11.01 -7.81
CA GLU A 68 -4.41 11.79 -6.58
C GLU A 68 -3.03 12.00 -5.91
N LEU A 69 -2.18 10.97 -5.91
CA LEU A 69 -0.79 11.08 -5.42
C LEU A 69 -0.01 12.16 -6.17
N MET A 70 -0.10 12.16 -7.50
CA MET A 70 0.54 13.18 -8.35
C MET A 70 -0.01 14.58 -8.09
N THR A 71 -1.33 14.72 -7.96
CA THR A 71 -1.97 16.02 -7.67
C THR A 71 -1.57 16.58 -6.31
N ARG A 72 -1.41 15.73 -5.29
CA ARG A 72 -0.95 16.15 -3.96
C ARG A 72 0.58 16.33 -3.88
N GLY A 73 1.34 15.94 -4.90
CA GLY A 73 2.80 16.00 -4.90
C GLY A 73 3.45 15.02 -3.91
N VAL A 74 2.75 13.95 -3.53
CA VAL A 74 3.21 12.97 -2.53
C VAL A 74 3.67 11.70 -3.24
N SER A 75 4.86 11.20 -2.88
CA SER A 75 5.33 9.90 -3.35
C SER A 75 4.77 8.76 -2.50
N LEU A 76 4.50 7.60 -3.12
CA LEU A 76 3.99 6.42 -2.41
C LEU A 76 4.94 5.97 -1.27
N THR A 77 6.25 6.08 -1.48
CA THR A 77 7.25 5.73 -0.47
C THR A 77 7.20 6.66 0.73
N ALA A 78 7.04 7.97 0.52
CA ALA A 78 6.90 8.94 1.60
C ALA A 78 5.63 8.66 2.42
N LEU A 79 4.50 8.46 1.74
CA LEU A 79 3.23 8.16 2.40
C LEU A 79 3.29 6.87 3.22
N ARG A 80 3.90 5.80 2.69
CA ARG A 80 4.09 4.55 3.43
C ARG A 80 4.96 4.71 4.68
N ARG A 81 5.93 5.62 4.65
CA ARG A 81 6.76 5.93 5.83
C ARG A 81 5.93 6.62 6.90
N GLU A 82 5.17 7.64 6.52
CA GLU A 82 4.26 8.36 7.45
C GLU A 82 3.30 7.40 8.15
N LEU A 83 2.75 6.43 7.42
CA LEU A 83 1.82 5.44 7.96
C LEU A 83 2.47 4.42 8.90
N ARG A 84 3.77 4.17 8.78
CA ARG A 84 4.52 3.29 9.70
C ARG A 84 4.71 3.94 11.07
N ASP A 85 4.80 5.26 11.09
CA ASP A 85 5.04 6.05 12.30
C ASP A 85 3.73 6.44 13.01
N LEU A 86 2.57 6.01 12.49
CA LEU A 86 1.29 6.15 13.18
C LEU A 86 1.22 5.17 14.38
N PRO A 87 0.77 5.64 15.56
CA PRO A 87 0.68 4.85 16.78
C PRO A 87 -0.34 3.71 16.69
#